data_AF-A0A364L3S1-F1
#
_entry.id   AF-A0A364L3S1-F1
#
_cell.length_a   1.000
_cell.length_b   1.000
_cell.length_c   1.000
_cell.angle_alpha   90.00
_cell.angle_beta   90.00
_cell.angle_gamma   90.00
#
_symmetry.space_group_name_H-M   'P 1'
#
loop_
_entity.id
_entity.type
_entity.pdbx_description
1 polymer ?
#
loop_
_entity_poly.entity_id
_entity_poly.type
_entity_poly.pdbx_seq_one_letter_code
_entity_poly.pdbx_strand_id
1 'polypeptide(L)'
;MVSSLYTTVKTSISLLEATGCNSLDTIQCRLLLVLYEMGHGIYPAASISIGACARAARNLGLHPGSSEAAEPTSMEVIEEERRRTWWAVHNLDRFINLYGGDAVFATEDANIEDPLPAEDGSWSQNALPDTVRANLSTPAAFKVGQFARECQVSHLVGRVVRHVFNPISDANFHEYEAAQLERTLMSLVPLLTEEELKFRNYCGALAMCISSLFTLYTSPILRSKNRDFDESRTLPAIDALSTRVAELSEHLLAIAQDETNKMTLSPYLPYVLYQTVVVQNRLWKQKNDVTYKQRAETIATILKCFSKRWHVTGN
;
A
#
# COMPACT_ATOMS: atom_id res chain seq x y z
N MET A 1 20.00 -15.18 -0.81
CA MET A 1 20.87 -15.12 0.38
C MET A 1 20.61 -13.80 1.07
N VAL A 2 20.33 -13.79 2.37
CA VAL A 2 19.92 -12.58 3.08
C VAL A 2 21.15 -11.72 3.41
N SER A 3 21.04 -10.39 3.34
CA SER A 3 22.17 -9.47 3.55
C SER A 3 22.75 -9.59 4.98
N SER A 4 24.06 -9.42 5.12
CA SER A 4 24.72 -9.35 6.43
C SER A 4 24.18 -8.18 7.26
N LEU A 5 23.97 -7.02 6.63
CA LEU A 5 23.40 -5.84 7.29
C LEU A 5 22.00 -6.12 7.83
N TYR A 6 21.15 -6.81 7.06
CA TYR A 6 19.82 -7.20 7.53
C TYR A 6 19.91 -8.08 8.79
N THR A 7 20.81 -9.07 8.79
CA THR A 7 20.99 -9.99 9.92
C THR A 7 21.47 -9.24 11.16
N THR A 8 22.40 -8.30 10.99
CA THR A 8 22.88 -7.43 12.08
C THR A 8 21.75 -6.57 12.64
N VAL A 9 20.97 -5.89 11.80
CA VAL A 9 19.85 -5.05 12.24
C VAL A 9 18.79 -5.88 12.97
N LYS A 10 18.45 -7.08 12.47
CA LYS A 10 17.50 -7.98 13.12
C LYS A 10 17.97 -8.43 14.51
N THR A 11 19.26 -8.72 14.64
CA THR A 11 19.88 -9.10 15.91
C THR A 11 19.86 -7.93 16.89
N SER A 12 20.22 -6.73 16.45
CA SER A 12 20.16 -5.51 17.28
C SER A 12 18.74 -5.20 17.75
N ILE A 13 17.74 -5.33 16.87
CA ILE A 13 16.32 -5.16 17.24
C ILE A 13 15.91 -6.16 18.31
N SER A 14 16.33 -7.43 18.17
CA SER A 14 16.02 -8.48 19.16
C SER A 14 16.67 -8.18 20.53
N LEU A 15 17.88 -7.62 20.53
CA LEU A 15 18.55 -7.19 21.76
C LEU A 15 17.82 -6.02 22.42
N LEU A 16 17.39 -5.02 21.64
CA LEU A 16 16.60 -3.89 22.14
C LEU A 16 15.28 -4.34 22.79
N GLU A 17 14.63 -5.39 22.24
CA GLU A 17 13.45 -6.01 22.87
C GLU A 17 13.79 -6.66 24.20
N ALA A 18 14.87 -7.42 24.24
CA ALA A 18 15.32 -8.12 25.44
C ALA A 18 15.66 -7.16 26.59
N THR A 19 16.15 -5.96 26.27
CA THR A 19 16.43 -4.90 27.25
C THR A 19 15.24 -3.99 27.56
N GLY A 20 14.08 -4.21 26.92
CA GLY A 20 12.88 -3.41 27.12
C GLY A 20 12.95 -1.99 26.54
N CYS A 21 13.87 -1.74 25.60
CA CYS A 21 14.01 -0.44 24.96
C CYS A 21 12.90 -0.24 23.91
N ASN A 22 11.98 0.69 24.18
CA ASN A 22 10.91 1.06 23.26
C ASN A 22 10.83 2.60 23.11
N SER A 23 11.29 3.11 21.99
CA SER A 23 11.25 4.54 21.63
C SER A 23 10.77 4.74 20.20
N LEU A 24 10.44 6.00 19.85
CA LEU A 24 10.00 6.35 18.50
C LEU A 24 11.02 5.90 17.43
N ASP A 25 12.30 6.23 17.63
CA ASP A 25 13.40 5.84 16.74
C ASP A 25 13.49 4.32 16.55
N THR A 26 13.30 3.54 17.63
CA THR A 26 13.33 2.08 17.52
C THR A 26 12.17 1.53 16.70
N ILE A 27 10.98 2.14 16.78
CA ILE A 27 9.81 1.78 15.97
C ILE A 27 10.05 2.15 14.50
N GLN A 28 10.58 3.34 14.25
CA GLN A 28 10.95 3.78 12.90
C GLN A 28 12.01 2.88 12.26
N CYS A 29 13.03 2.47 13.02
CA CYS A 29 14.01 1.48 12.58
C CYS A 29 13.35 0.14 12.20
N ARG A 30 12.37 -0.33 12.99
CA ARG A 30 11.61 -1.54 12.68
C ARG A 30 10.78 -1.38 11.42
N LEU A 31 10.15 -0.23 11.19
CA LEU A 31 9.38 0.04 9.98
C LEU A 31 10.25 -0.03 8.73
N LEU A 32 11.45 0.55 8.77
CA LEU A 32 12.41 0.44 7.67
C LEU A 32 12.81 -1.03 7.40
N LEU A 33 12.95 -1.83 8.46
CA LEU A 33 13.20 -3.26 8.33
C LEU A 33 12.00 -4.00 7.70
N VAL A 34 10.76 -3.70 8.12
CA VAL A 34 9.54 -4.27 7.52
C VAL A 34 9.49 -3.95 6.02
N LEU A 35 9.77 -2.69 5.66
CA LEU A 35 9.80 -2.25 4.26
C LEU A 35 10.85 -3.02 3.45
N TYR A 36 12.03 -3.26 4.04
CA TYR A 36 13.07 -4.09 3.46
C TYR A 36 12.59 -5.53 3.25
N GLU A 37 12.03 -6.16 4.29
CA GLU A 37 11.54 -7.55 4.22
C GLU A 37 10.47 -7.71 3.13
N MET A 38 9.54 -6.76 3.05
CA MET A 38 8.52 -6.68 2.02
C MET A 38 9.12 -6.53 0.61
N GLY A 39 10.01 -5.56 0.41
CA GLY A 39 10.65 -5.30 -0.88
C GLY A 39 11.60 -6.42 -1.36
N HIS A 40 12.09 -7.25 -0.44
CA HIS A 40 12.92 -8.41 -0.76
C HIS A 40 12.13 -9.73 -0.80
N GLY A 41 10.80 -9.70 -0.65
CA GLY A 41 9.95 -10.87 -0.72
C GLY A 41 10.06 -11.82 0.49
N ILE A 42 10.55 -11.33 1.63
CA ILE A 42 10.68 -12.08 2.89
C ILE A 42 9.36 -11.97 3.69
N TYR A 43 8.24 -12.30 3.04
CA TYR A 43 6.90 -11.98 3.55
C TYR A 43 6.56 -12.55 4.93
N PRO A 44 6.90 -13.80 5.28
CA PRO A 44 6.65 -14.29 6.63
C PRO A 44 7.37 -13.45 7.70
N ALA A 45 8.58 -12.99 7.42
CA ALA A 45 9.31 -12.10 8.33
C ALA A 45 8.65 -10.73 8.40
N ALA A 46 8.26 -10.15 7.25
CA ALA A 46 7.56 -8.86 7.19
C ALA A 46 6.28 -8.86 8.03
N SER A 47 5.47 -9.92 7.92
CA SER A 47 4.22 -10.11 8.70
C SER A 47 4.48 -10.17 10.21
N ILE A 48 5.49 -10.92 10.66
CA ILE A 48 5.87 -10.99 12.08
C ILE A 48 6.40 -9.62 12.56
N SER A 49 7.27 -9.00 11.78
CA SER A 49 7.89 -7.71 12.10
C SER A 49 6.87 -6.59 12.23
N ILE A 50 5.88 -6.52 11.32
CA ILE A 50 4.84 -5.49 11.38
C ILE A 50 3.93 -5.70 12.59
N GLY A 51 3.64 -6.95 12.96
CA GLY A 51 2.96 -7.30 14.20
C GLY A 51 3.70 -6.81 15.45
N ALA A 52 5.00 -7.06 15.52
CA ALA A 52 5.85 -6.55 16.61
C ALA A 52 5.89 -5.02 16.64
N CYS A 53 5.99 -4.39 15.47
CA CYS A 53 6.00 -2.94 15.31
C CYS A 53 4.69 -2.29 15.81
N ALA A 54 3.54 -2.85 15.44
CA ALA A 54 2.23 -2.39 15.89
C ALA A 54 2.09 -2.45 17.41
N ARG A 55 2.54 -3.55 18.04
CA ARG A 55 2.52 -3.68 19.50
C ARG A 55 3.46 -2.68 20.18
N ALA A 56 4.67 -2.50 19.65
CA ALA A 56 5.63 -1.53 20.17
C ALA A 56 5.10 -0.08 20.08
N ALA A 57 4.54 0.29 18.92
CA ALA A 57 3.90 1.58 18.68
C ALA A 57 2.71 1.84 19.61
N ARG A 58 1.87 0.81 19.85
CA ARG A 58 0.76 0.90 20.79
C ARG A 58 1.24 1.11 22.23
N ASN A 59 2.25 0.36 22.66
CA ASN A 59 2.83 0.48 24.00
C ASN A 59 3.51 1.84 24.25
N LEU A 60 3.92 2.55 23.18
CA LEU A 60 4.47 3.90 23.26
C LEU A 60 3.39 4.99 23.15
N GLY A 61 2.10 4.63 23.00
CA GLY A 61 1.02 5.60 22.87
C GLY A 61 1.04 6.36 21.53
N LEU A 62 1.31 5.68 20.41
CA LEU A 62 1.24 6.29 19.07
C LEU A 62 -0.16 6.19 18.42
N HIS A 63 -1.04 5.34 18.97
CA HIS A 63 -2.36 5.09 18.40
C HIS A 63 -3.35 6.21 18.72
N PRO A 64 -4.31 6.50 17.83
CA PRO A 64 -5.35 7.50 18.08
C PRO A 64 -6.08 7.25 19.41
N GLY A 65 -6.33 8.33 20.16
CA GLY A 65 -7.03 8.28 21.44
C GLY A 65 -6.19 7.89 22.66
N SER A 66 -4.88 7.65 22.51
CA SER A 66 -4.00 7.48 23.67
C SER A 66 -3.90 8.77 24.48
N SER A 67 -4.22 8.70 25.77
CA SER A 67 -4.24 9.85 26.69
C SER A 67 -2.86 10.45 27.02
N GLU A 68 -1.79 9.91 26.43
CA GLU A 68 -0.40 10.38 26.55
C GLU A 68 -0.06 11.51 25.56
N ALA A 69 -1.06 12.08 24.88
CA ALA A 69 -0.88 13.32 24.13
C ALA A 69 -0.30 14.38 25.08
N ALA A 70 0.98 14.70 24.87
CA ALA A 70 1.75 15.59 25.73
C ALA A 70 1.03 16.94 25.91
N GLU A 71 1.26 17.57 27.07
CA GLU A 71 0.78 18.93 27.33
C GLU A 71 1.08 19.85 26.13
N PRO A 72 0.15 20.76 25.79
CA PRO A 72 0.25 21.57 24.59
C PRO A 72 1.34 22.63 24.76
N THR A 73 2.59 22.26 24.49
CA THR A 73 3.69 23.22 24.33
C THR A 73 4.65 22.74 23.25
N SER A 74 4.85 23.60 22.24
CA SER A 74 6.02 23.67 21.34
C SER A 74 6.46 22.42 20.54
N MET A 75 5.78 21.28 20.63
CA MET A 75 6.22 20.00 20.05
C MET A 75 5.32 19.48 18.91
N GLU A 76 4.70 20.37 18.13
CA GLU A 76 3.87 19.94 17.00
C GLU A 76 4.63 19.06 15.99
N VAL A 77 5.94 19.30 15.85
CA VAL A 77 6.84 18.48 15.03
C VAL A 77 6.89 17.05 15.57
N ILE A 78 7.14 16.87 16.87
CA ILE A 78 7.25 15.52 17.45
C ILE A 78 5.91 14.78 17.37
N GLU A 79 4.79 15.47 17.58
CA GLU A 79 3.46 14.86 17.47
C GLU A 79 3.10 14.43 16.05
N GLU A 80 3.53 15.19 15.04
CA GLU A 80 3.38 14.80 13.65
C GLU A 80 4.31 13.63 13.28
N GLU A 81 5.54 13.58 13.81
CA GLU A 81 6.45 12.44 13.63
C GLU A 81 5.85 11.14 14.22
N ARG A 82 5.26 11.25 15.42
CA ARG A 82 4.52 10.17 16.10
C ARG A 82 3.34 9.70 15.24
N ARG A 83 2.54 10.64 14.73
CA ARG A 83 1.38 10.35 13.87
C ARG A 83 1.79 9.69 12.56
N ARG A 84 2.83 10.19 11.91
CA ARG A 84 3.37 9.62 10.67
C ARG A 84 3.87 8.19 10.89
N THR A 85 4.53 7.96 12.02
CA THR A 85 4.99 6.63 12.42
C THR A 85 3.82 5.67 12.60
N TRP A 86 2.74 6.08 13.28
CA TRP A 86 1.53 5.25 13.40
C TRP A 86 0.89 4.94 12.05
N TRP A 87 0.72 5.94 11.19
CA TRP A 87 0.18 5.73 9.84
C TRP A 87 1.07 4.82 8.98
N ALA A 88 2.39 4.89 9.14
CA ALA A 88 3.30 3.98 8.44
C ALA A 88 3.15 2.52 8.91
N VAL A 89 2.95 2.30 10.22
CA VAL A 89 2.58 0.97 10.76
C VAL A 89 1.28 0.50 10.11
N HIS A 90 0.23 1.33 10.15
CA HIS A 90 -1.07 0.99 9.59
C HIS A 90 -0.98 0.65 8.10
N ASN A 91 -0.36 1.50 7.28
CA ASN A 91 -0.30 1.32 5.83
C ASN A 91 0.46 0.05 5.44
N LEU A 92 1.60 -0.23 6.08
CA LEU A 92 2.37 -1.46 5.82
C LEU A 92 1.60 -2.71 6.25
N ASP A 93 0.91 -2.66 7.40
CA ASP A 93 0.06 -3.77 7.85
C ASP A 93 -1.05 -4.08 6.84
N ARG A 94 -1.73 -3.04 6.33
CA ARG A 94 -2.78 -3.20 5.30
C ARG A 94 -2.22 -3.76 3.99
N PHE A 95 -1.06 -3.30 3.54
CA PHE A 95 -0.48 -3.78 2.30
C PHE A 95 0.07 -5.21 2.40
N ILE A 96 0.76 -5.56 3.49
CA ILE A 96 1.29 -6.92 3.71
C ILE A 96 0.15 -7.92 3.71
N ASN A 97 -0.97 -7.59 4.34
CA ASN A 97 -2.17 -8.42 4.37
C ASN A 97 -2.91 -8.47 3.02
N LEU A 98 -2.93 -7.38 2.24
CA LEU A 98 -3.42 -7.40 0.86
C LEU A 98 -2.61 -8.35 -0.03
N TYR A 99 -1.29 -8.34 0.12
CA TYR A 99 -0.40 -9.26 -0.60
C TYR A 99 -0.59 -10.71 -0.13
N GLY A 100 -0.60 -10.92 1.19
CA GLY A 100 -0.67 -12.24 1.81
C GLY A 100 -2.04 -12.92 1.71
N GLY A 101 -3.10 -12.14 1.47
CA GLY A 101 -4.47 -12.64 1.42
C GLY A 101 -5.01 -13.03 2.79
N ASP A 102 -4.66 -12.27 3.82
CA ASP A 102 -5.08 -12.49 5.21
C ASP A 102 -5.84 -11.27 5.73
N ALA A 103 -6.95 -11.48 6.44
CA ALA A 103 -7.75 -10.42 7.06
C ALA A 103 -7.40 -10.19 8.54
N VAL A 104 -6.38 -10.85 9.06
CA VAL A 104 -5.88 -10.67 10.44
C VAL A 104 -4.83 -9.57 10.47
N PHE A 105 -5.30 -8.34 10.70
CA PHE A 105 -4.44 -7.17 10.85
C PHE A 105 -3.78 -7.08 12.22
N ALA A 106 -2.56 -6.52 12.25
CA ALA A 106 -1.86 -6.17 13.48
C ALA A 106 -2.36 -4.87 14.12
N THR A 107 -2.95 -3.97 13.32
CA THR A 107 -3.55 -2.71 13.78
C THR A 107 -5.07 -2.71 13.63
N GLU A 108 -5.75 -1.98 14.51
CA GLU A 108 -7.17 -1.69 14.38
C GLU A 108 -7.47 -0.81 13.16
N ASP A 109 -8.73 -0.82 12.72
CA ASP A 109 -9.18 0.07 11.66
C ASP A 109 -9.18 1.52 12.15
N ALA A 110 -8.60 2.39 11.32
CA ALA A 110 -8.61 3.83 11.57
C ALA A 110 -10.05 4.38 11.56
N ASN A 111 -10.32 5.33 12.46
CA ASN A 111 -11.58 6.05 12.53
C ASN A 111 -11.62 7.13 11.43
N ILE A 112 -12.82 7.42 10.92
CA ILE A 112 -13.00 8.41 9.86
C ILE A 112 -12.53 9.83 10.27
N GLU A 113 -12.57 10.10 11.58
CA GLU A 113 -12.12 11.36 12.19
C GLU A 113 -10.63 11.39 12.54
N ASP A 114 -9.89 10.28 12.35
CA ASP A 114 -8.46 10.25 12.64
C ASP A 114 -7.72 11.26 11.75
N PRO A 115 -6.88 12.12 12.34
CA PRO A 115 -6.18 13.15 11.59
C PRO A 115 -5.15 12.51 10.66
N LEU A 116 -5.12 12.96 9.41
CA LEU A 116 -4.10 12.58 8.45
C LEU A 116 -2.78 13.31 8.73
N PRO A 117 -1.64 12.77 8.25
CA PRO A 117 -0.37 13.48 8.23
C PRO A 117 -0.44 14.81 7.46
N ALA A 118 0.32 15.80 7.90
CA ALA A 118 0.49 17.07 7.19
C ALA A 118 1.28 16.88 5.88
N GLU A 119 1.20 17.85 4.97
CA GLU A 119 1.95 17.82 3.70
C GLU A 119 3.46 18.09 3.94
N ASP A 120 4.34 17.34 3.27
CA ASP A 120 5.79 17.39 3.47
C ASP A 120 6.41 18.80 3.24
N GLY A 121 5.82 19.61 2.36
CA GLY A 121 6.26 20.99 2.14
C GLY A 121 6.07 21.90 3.37
N SER A 122 4.96 21.73 4.08
CA SER A 122 4.62 22.49 5.30
C SER A 122 5.46 22.07 6.52
N TRP A 123 5.89 20.79 6.53
CA TRP A 123 6.78 20.20 7.53
C TRP A 123 8.17 20.83 7.54
N SER A 124 8.75 21.08 6.36
CA SER A 124 10.12 21.59 6.23
C SER A 124 10.31 23.06 6.65
N GLN A 125 9.23 23.82 6.82
CA GLN A 125 9.28 25.27 7.03
C GLN A 125 8.87 25.70 8.45
N ASN A 126 8.64 24.76 9.39
CA ASN A 126 8.08 25.02 10.73
C ASN A 126 6.78 25.88 10.70
N ALA A 127 6.12 25.92 9.54
CA ALA A 127 4.85 26.59 9.34
C ALA A 127 3.81 25.47 9.21
N LEU A 128 3.45 24.85 10.33
CA LEU A 128 2.17 24.15 10.40
C LEU A 128 1.12 25.26 10.44
N PRO A 129 0.39 25.53 9.35
CA PRO A 129 -0.62 26.55 9.41
C PRO A 129 -1.72 26.03 10.34
N ASP A 130 -2.47 26.94 10.99
CA ASP A 130 -3.74 26.70 11.68
C ASP A 130 -4.85 26.09 10.78
N THR A 131 -4.48 25.50 9.64
CA THR A 131 -5.38 24.82 8.72
C THR A 131 -5.97 23.57 9.37
N VAL A 132 -7.30 23.49 9.32
CA VAL A 132 -8.08 22.26 9.56
C VAL A 132 -7.36 21.08 8.92
N ARG A 133 -6.86 20.17 9.75
CA ARG A 133 -6.15 18.97 9.29
C ARG A 133 -7.14 18.08 8.55
N ALA A 134 -6.74 17.57 7.39
CA ALA A 134 -7.51 16.56 6.68
C ALA A 134 -7.64 15.30 7.54
N ASN A 135 -8.73 14.57 7.32
CA ASN A 135 -9.02 13.29 7.96
C ASN A 135 -9.45 12.27 6.89
N LEU A 136 -9.75 11.04 7.28
CA LEU A 136 -10.18 10.01 6.33
C LEU A 136 -11.50 10.36 5.61
N SER A 137 -12.37 11.18 6.19
CA SER A 137 -13.60 11.68 5.55
C SER A 137 -13.35 12.68 4.41
N THR A 138 -12.15 13.24 4.33
CA THR A 138 -11.80 14.29 3.35
C THR A 138 -12.01 13.76 1.92
N PRO A 139 -12.91 14.36 1.11
CA PRO A 139 -13.25 13.83 -0.20
C PRO A 139 -12.04 13.76 -1.15
N ALA A 140 -12.03 12.77 -2.04
CA ALA A 140 -10.97 12.54 -3.02
C ALA A 140 -10.64 13.77 -3.89
N ALA A 141 -11.63 14.63 -4.14
CA ALA A 141 -11.48 15.84 -4.94
C ALA A 141 -10.61 16.93 -4.28
N PHE A 142 -10.44 16.90 -2.95
CA PHE A 142 -9.56 17.83 -2.26
C PHE A 142 -8.12 17.32 -2.33
N LYS A 143 -7.20 18.23 -2.66
CA LYS A 143 -5.76 17.92 -2.66
C LYS A 143 -5.28 17.76 -1.22
N VAL A 144 -4.63 16.65 -0.94
CA VAL A 144 -3.93 16.37 0.33
C VAL A 144 -2.50 15.95 0.01
N GLY A 145 -1.61 15.94 1.02
CA GLY A 145 -0.23 15.49 0.84
C GLY A 145 -0.11 14.02 0.43
N GLN A 146 1.04 13.65 -0.15
CA GLN A 146 1.30 12.31 -0.67
C GLN A 146 1.00 11.22 0.34
N PHE A 147 1.60 11.35 1.53
CA PHE A 147 1.47 10.34 2.57
C PHE A 147 0.05 10.29 3.13
N ALA A 148 -0.63 11.43 3.24
CA ALA A 148 -2.04 11.50 3.65
C ALA A 148 -2.95 10.74 2.67
N ARG A 149 -2.72 10.86 1.36
CA ARG A 149 -3.46 10.07 0.36
C ARG A 149 -3.18 8.59 0.47
N GLU A 150 -1.92 8.22 0.71
CA GLU A 150 -1.54 6.82 0.94
C GLU A 150 -2.28 6.21 2.14
N CYS A 151 -2.47 6.98 3.21
CA CYS A 151 -3.26 6.59 4.37
C CYS A 151 -4.74 6.36 4.02
N GLN A 152 -5.35 7.26 3.24
CA GLN A 152 -6.73 7.10 2.77
C GLN A 152 -6.92 5.85 1.92
N VAL A 153 -5.99 5.60 0.98
CA VAL A 153 -6.02 4.37 0.18
C VAL A 153 -5.80 3.14 1.04
N SER A 154 -4.86 3.17 1.98
CA SER A 154 -4.57 2.05 2.88
C SER A 154 -5.77 1.69 3.77
N HIS A 155 -6.55 2.68 4.20
CA HIS A 155 -7.82 2.44 4.88
C HIS A 155 -8.80 1.66 3.99
N LEU A 156 -8.96 2.05 2.71
CA LEU A 156 -9.79 1.32 1.75
C LEU A 156 -9.25 -0.09 1.45
N VAL A 157 -7.92 -0.26 1.39
CA VAL A 157 -7.26 -1.57 1.26
C VAL A 157 -7.69 -2.49 2.40
N GLY A 158 -7.68 -2.00 3.64
CA GLY A 158 -8.14 -2.78 4.79
C GLY A 158 -9.56 -3.29 4.65
N ARG A 159 -10.46 -2.43 4.16
CA ARG A 159 -11.85 -2.80 3.87
C ARG A 159 -11.96 -3.86 2.77
N VAL A 160 -11.21 -3.71 1.68
CA VAL A 160 -11.19 -4.71 0.59
C VAL A 160 -10.67 -6.05 1.08
N VAL A 161 -9.56 -6.06 1.81
CA VAL A 161 -8.96 -7.28 2.36
C VAL A 161 -9.96 -7.97 3.30
N ARG A 162 -10.60 -7.24 4.21
CA ARG A 162 -11.62 -7.81 5.09
C ARG A 162 -12.81 -8.36 4.31
N HIS A 163 -13.34 -7.60 3.35
CA HIS A 163 -14.44 -8.01 2.48
C HIS A 163 -14.13 -9.31 1.69
N VAL A 164 -12.87 -9.46 1.24
CA VAL A 164 -12.40 -10.59 0.41
C VAL A 164 -11.90 -11.79 1.21
N PHE A 165 -11.34 -11.62 2.40
CA PHE A 165 -10.72 -12.73 3.15
C PHE A 165 -11.44 -13.07 4.46
N ASN A 166 -12.35 -12.20 4.93
CA ASN A 166 -13.24 -12.45 6.06
C ASN A 166 -14.68 -12.02 5.72
N PRO A 167 -15.34 -12.72 4.77
CA PRO A 167 -16.61 -12.29 4.23
C PRO A 167 -17.72 -12.45 5.27
N ILE A 168 -18.65 -11.50 5.26
CA ILE A 168 -19.89 -11.66 6.01
C ILE A 168 -20.85 -12.62 5.29
N SER A 169 -21.82 -13.18 6.02
CA SER A 169 -22.77 -14.16 5.48
C SER A 169 -23.91 -13.55 4.65
N ASP A 170 -24.23 -12.27 4.84
CA ASP A 170 -25.29 -11.59 4.08
C ASP A 170 -24.81 -11.26 2.66
N ALA A 171 -25.34 -12.00 1.68
CA ALA A 171 -24.96 -11.87 0.28
C ALA A 171 -25.34 -10.51 -0.33
N ASN A 172 -26.49 -9.93 0.04
CA ASN A 172 -26.94 -8.65 -0.50
C ASN A 172 -26.07 -7.51 0.01
N PHE A 173 -25.75 -7.53 1.31
CA PHE A 173 -24.82 -6.56 1.88
C PHE A 173 -23.41 -6.74 1.31
N HIS A 174 -22.94 -7.98 1.16
CA HIS A 174 -21.63 -8.27 0.58
C HIS A 174 -21.53 -7.69 -0.84
N GLU A 175 -22.51 -7.94 -1.70
CA GLU A 175 -22.54 -7.39 -3.06
C GLU A 175 -22.59 -5.85 -3.07
N TYR A 176 -23.42 -5.25 -2.21
CA TYR A 176 -23.51 -3.79 -2.07
C TYR A 176 -22.18 -3.18 -1.61
N GLU A 177 -21.52 -3.81 -0.63
CA GLU A 177 -20.22 -3.37 -0.13
C GLU A 177 -19.15 -3.45 -1.23
N ALA A 178 -19.12 -4.54 -2.01
CA ALA A 178 -18.21 -4.68 -3.15
C ALA A 178 -18.41 -3.53 -4.15
N ALA A 179 -19.66 -3.25 -4.53
CA ALA A 179 -19.99 -2.18 -5.47
C ALA A 179 -19.68 -0.76 -4.92
N GLN A 180 -19.75 -0.55 -3.61
CA GLN A 180 -19.30 0.70 -2.98
C GLN A 180 -17.78 0.83 -3.00
N LEU A 181 -17.05 -0.21 -2.59
CA LEU A 181 -15.58 -0.23 -2.59
C LEU A 181 -15.02 -0.04 -4.01
N GLU A 182 -15.57 -0.73 -4.99
CA GLU A 182 -15.23 -0.59 -6.41
C GLU A 182 -15.38 0.86 -6.87
N ARG A 183 -16.55 1.47 -6.64
CA ARG A 183 -16.82 2.87 -7.06
C ARG A 183 -15.86 3.86 -6.40
N THR A 184 -15.63 3.73 -5.10
CA THR A 184 -14.71 4.61 -4.37
C THR A 184 -13.28 4.49 -4.90
N LEU A 185 -12.76 3.27 -5.05
CA LEU A 185 -11.41 3.03 -5.58
C LEU A 185 -11.27 3.52 -7.02
N MET A 186 -12.24 3.21 -7.90
CA MET A 186 -12.23 3.66 -9.29
C MET A 186 -12.28 5.19 -9.42
N SER A 187 -12.92 5.89 -8.48
CA SER A 187 -12.91 7.36 -8.46
C SER A 187 -11.53 7.94 -8.13
N LEU A 188 -10.68 7.21 -7.41
CA LEU A 188 -9.32 7.62 -7.05
C LEU A 188 -8.30 7.35 -8.15
N VAL A 189 -8.48 6.28 -8.93
CA VAL A 189 -7.54 5.88 -9.98
C VAL A 189 -7.14 7.03 -10.93
N PRO A 190 -8.06 7.83 -11.52
CA PRO A 190 -7.66 8.90 -12.43
C PRO A 190 -6.84 10.01 -11.73
N LEU A 191 -7.22 10.37 -10.50
CA LEU A 191 -6.52 11.38 -9.72
C LEU A 191 -5.08 10.93 -9.41
N LEU A 192 -4.94 9.71 -8.90
CA LEU A 192 -3.64 9.11 -8.58
C LEU A 192 -2.77 8.93 -9.83
N THR A 193 -3.38 8.60 -10.98
CA THR A 193 -2.67 8.47 -12.26
C THR A 193 -2.11 9.80 -12.74
N GLU A 194 -2.92 10.86 -12.70
CA GLU A 194 -2.52 12.19 -13.16
C GLU A 194 -1.41 12.77 -12.28
N GLU A 195 -1.52 12.60 -10.96
CA GLU A 195 -0.50 13.08 -10.03
C GLU A 195 0.80 12.26 -10.13
N GLU A 196 0.73 10.96 -10.40
CA GLU A 196 1.92 10.15 -10.67
C GLU A 196 2.66 10.63 -11.92
N LEU A 197 1.94 10.88 -13.01
CA LEU A 197 2.53 11.39 -14.25
C LEU A 197 3.15 12.78 -14.09
N LYS A 198 2.54 13.65 -13.26
CA LYS A 198 3.00 15.03 -13.06
C LYS A 198 4.15 15.15 -12.07
N PHE A 199 4.09 14.38 -10.98
CA PHE A 199 4.93 14.63 -9.82
C PHE A 199 5.74 13.40 -9.38
N ARG A 200 5.46 12.19 -9.89
CA ARG A 200 6.08 10.92 -9.43
C ARG A 200 5.86 10.66 -7.93
N ASN A 201 4.75 11.18 -7.40
CA ASN A 201 4.48 11.31 -5.97
C ASN A 201 3.43 10.33 -5.45
N TYR A 202 2.96 9.31 -6.19
CA TYR A 202 1.86 8.46 -5.70
C TYR A 202 2.01 6.97 -6.03
N CYS A 203 3.21 6.51 -6.36
CA CYS A 203 3.51 5.09 -6.63
C CYS A 203 2.90 4.12 -5.59
N GLY A 204 2.96 4.43 -4.29
CA GLY A 204 2.39 3.60 -3.22
C GLY A 204 0.87 3.55 -3.24
N ALA A 205 0.22 4.71 -3.14
CA ALA A 205 -1.23 4.84 -3.17
C ALA A 205 -1.84 4.27 -4.46
N LEU A 206 -1.27 4.58 -5.63
CA LEU A 206 -1.74 4.06 -6.92
C LEU A 206 -1.62 2.53 -6.97
N ALA A 207 -0.46 1.98 -6.58
CA ALA A 207 -0.24 0.53 -6.58
C ALA A 207 -1.23 -0.19 -5.65
N MET A 208 -1.43 0.32 -4.44
CA MET A 208 -2.38 -0.25 -3.47
C MET A 208 -3.83 -0.16 -3.95
N CYS A 209 -4.23 0.97 -4.53
CA CYS A 209 -5.57 1.18 -5.06
C CYS A 209 -5.90 0.18 -6.18
N ILE A 210 -5.00 0.05 -7.17
CA ILE A 210 -5.18 -0.87 -8.29
C ILE A 210 -5.10 -2.33 -7.83
N SER A 211 -4.17 -2.67 -6.93
CA SER A 211 -4.06 -4.03 -6.38
C SER A 211 -5.31 -4.44 -5.60
N SER A 212 -5.94 -3.50 -4.90
CA SER A 212 -7.21 -3.72 -4.21
C SER A 212 -8.34 -3.99 -5.20
N LEU A 213 -8.42 -3.25 -6.31
CA LEU A 213 -9.38 -3.51 -7.37
C LEU A 213 -9.19 -4.89 -8.01
N PHE A 214 -7.95 -5.28 -8.33
CA PHE A 214 -7.67 -6.64 -8.84
C PHE A 214 -8.10 -7.71 -7.84
N THR A 215 -7.86 -7.50 -6.55
CA THR A 215 -8.26 -8.43 -5.47
C THR A 215 -9.79 -8.55 -5.39
N LEU A 216 -10.51 -7.43 -5.49
CA LEU A 216 -11.97 -7.38 -5.50
C LEU A 216 -12.56 -8.13 -6.70
N TYR A 217 -11.99 -7.94 -7.90
CA TYR A 217 -12.44 -8.62 -9.11
C TYR A 217 -12.09 -10.11 -9.16
N THR A 218 -10.97 -10.51 -8.57
CA THR A 218 -10.51 -11.91 -8.60
C THR A 218 -11.19 -12.77 -7.52
N SER A 219 -11.61 -12.18 -6.41
CA SER A 219 -12.22 -12.88 -5.27
C SER A 219 -13.44 -13.74 -5.64
N PRO A 220 -14.47 -13.22 -6.34
CA PRO A 220 -15.63 -14.04 -6.65
C PRO A 220 -15.36 -15.07 -7.76
N ILE A 221 -14.34 -14.88 -8.61
CA ILE A 221 -13.85 -15.89 -9.56
C ILE A 221 -13.31 -17.12 -8.81
N LEU A 222 -12.54 -16.90 -7.74
CA LEU A 222 -11.93 -17.98 -6.96
C LEU A 222 -12.93 -18.71 -6.04
N ARG A 223 -13.96 -17.99 -5.58
CA ARG A 223 -14.98 -18.55 -4.67
C ARG A 223 -16.11 -19.29 -5.39
N SER A 224 -16.37 -18.95 -6.65
CA SER A 224 -17.43 -19.57 -7.41
C SER A 224 -17.09 -21.01 -7.82
N LYS A 225 -17.86 -21.98 -7.29
CA LYS A 225 -17.97 -23.33 -7.87
C LYS A 225 -19.08 -23.44 -8.94
N ASN A 226 -19.88 -22.38 -9.17
CA ASN A 226 -21.07 -22.40 -10.02
C ASN A 226 -21.13 -21.20 -11.01
N ARG A 227 -21.45 -21.52 -12.26
CA ARG A 227 -21.29 -20.70 -13.48
C ARG A 227 -22.15 -19.42 -13.60
N ASP A 228 -22.85 -18.97 -12.56
CA ASP A 228 -23.61 -17.71 -12.57
C ASP A 228 -22.76 -16.52 -12.07
N PHE A 229 -21.46 -16.58 -12.32
CA PHE A 229 -20.57 -15.45 -12.10
C PHE A 229 -20.82 -14.41 -13.20
N ASP A 230 -20.91 -13.12 -12.85
CA ASP A 230 -20.94 -12.01 -13.81
C ASP A 230 -19.54 -11.80 -14.43
N GLU A 231 -19.07 -12.86 -15.10
CA GLU A 231 -17.84 -12.88 -15.89
C GLU A 231 -17.91 -11.81 -16.98
N SER A 232 -19.13 -11.52 -17.47
CA SER A 232 -19.43 -10.46 -18.42
C SER A 232 -19.05 -9.07 -17.93
N ARG A 233 -19.23 -8.74 -16.65
CA ARG A 233 -18.83 -7.44 -16.10
C ARG A 233 -17.39 -7.43 -15.59
N THR A 234 -16.97 -8.51 -14.94
CA THR A 234 -15.68 -8.54 -14.24
C THR A 234 -14.48 -8.62 -15.19
N LEU A 235 -14.58 -9.41 -16.26
CA LEU A 235 -13.48 -9.57 -17.20
C LEU A 235 -13.15 -8.28 -17.97
N PRO A 236 -14.14 -7.51 -18.48
CA PRO A 236 -13.87 -6.18 -19.05
C PRO A 236 -13.28 -5.19 -18.05
N ALA A 237 -13.72 -5.21 -16.79
CA ALA A 237 -13.17 -4.34 -15.74
C ALA A 237 -11.68 -4.64 -15.48
N ILE A 238 -11.33 -5.93 -15.38
CA ILE A 238 -9.93 -6.38 -15.26
C ILE A 238 -9.11 -5.97 -16.49
N ASP A 239 -9.64 -6.14 -17.70
CA ASP A 239 -8.98 -5.76 -18.96
C ASP A 239 -8.71 -4.25 -19.00
N ALA A 240 -9.72 -3.43 -18.74
CA ALA A 240 -9.61 -1.97 -18.70
C ALA A 240 -8.58 -1.50 -17.65
N LEU A 241 -8.60 -2.08 -16.45
CA LEU A 241 -7.65 -1.74 -15.39
C LEU A 241 -6.21 -2.15 -15.76
N SER A 242 -6.03 -3.35 -16.30
CA SER A 242 -4.72 -3.84 -16.74
C SER A 242 -4.16 -3.04 -17.93
N THR A 243 -5.03 -2.57 -18.83
CA THR A 243 -4.66 -1.71 -19.95
C THR A 243 -4.18 -0.35 -19.44
N ARG A 244 -4.86 0.23 -18.44
CA ARG A 244 -4.45 1.49 -17.84
C ARG A 244 -3.07 1.41 -17.18
N VAL A 245 -2.78 0.32 -16.45
CA VAL A 245 -1.42 0.09 -15.90
C VAL A 245 -0.39 -0.07 -17.01
N ALA A 246 -0.76 -0.75 -18.10
CA ALA A 246 0.12 -0.92 -19.25
C ALA A 246 0.43 0.41 -19.97
N GLU A 247 -0.53 1.34 -20.06
CA GLU A 247 -0.30 2.68 -20.59
C GLU A 247 0.68 3.48 -19.72
N LEU A 248 0.65 3.29 -18.40
CA LEU A 248 1.63 3.90 -17.49
C LEU A 248 3.00 3.22 -17.53
N SER A 249 3.09 2.01 -18.08
CA SER A 249 4.32 1.21 -18.06
C SER A 249 5.46 1.89 -18.81
N GLU A 250 5.20 2.63 -19.88
CA GLU A 250 6.25 3.37 -20.62
C GLU A 250 6.87 4.46 -19.75
N HIS A 251 6.05 5.22 -19.02
CA HIS A 251 6.52 6.24 -18.08
C HIS A 251 7.32 5.61 -16.93
N LEU A 252 6.79 4.52 -16.36
CA LEU A 252 7.45 3.78 -15.29
C LEU A 252 8.77 3.15 -15.74
N LEU A 253 8.87 2.69 -16.99
CA LEU A 253 10.09 2.15 -17.56
C LEU A 253 11.18 3.23 -17.68
N ALA A 254 10.82 4.42 -18.16
CA ALA A 254 11.75 5.54 -18.22
C ALA A 254 12.29 5.90 -16.82
N ILE A 255 11.44 5.88 -15.79
CA ILE A 255 11.85 6.10 -14.40
C ILE A 255 12.77 4.96 -13.91
N ALA A 256 12.40 3.72 -14.18
CA ALA A 256 13.12 2.54 -13.69
C ALA A 256 14.49 2.33 -14.35
N GLN A 257 14.69 2.86 -15.57
CA GLN A 257 15.97 2.83 -16.28
C GLN A 257 16.91 3.96 -15.85
N ASP A 258 16.39 5.05 -15.28
CA ASP A 258 17.20 6.15 -14.79
C ASP A 258 17.90 5.74 -13.49
N GLU A 259 19.21 5.48 -13.56
CA GLU A 259 20.03 5.07 -12.42
C GLU A 259 20.05 6.12 -11.29
N THR A 260 19.75 7.40 -11.57
CA THR A 260 19.63 8.44 -10.54
C THR A 260 18.39 8.25 -9.66
N ASN A 261 17.35 7.60 -10.20
CA ASN A 261 16.07 7.35 -9.52
C ASN A 261 16.01 5.96 -8.85
N LYS A 262 17.10 5.20 -8.85
CA LYS A 262 17.10 3.85 -8.25
C LYS A 262 16.63 3.86 -6.79
N MET A 263 16.97 4.91 -6.03
CA MET A 263 16.60 5.08 -4.61
C MET A 263 15.18 5.61 -4.37
N THR A 264 14.45 6.01 -5.41
CA THR A 264 13.04 6.46 -5.30
C THR A 264 12.01 5.39 -5.69
N LEU A 265 12.46 4.28 -6.27
CA LEU A 265 11.57 3.16 -6.63
C LEU A 265 10.87 2.55 -5.40
N SER A 266 9.54 2.67 -5.38
CA SER A 266 8.68 2.17 -4.30
C SER A 266 8.56 0.64 -4.30
N PRO A 267 8.62 -0.03 -3.13
CA PRO A 267 8.44 -1.48 -3.04
C PRO A 267 6.97 -1.94 -3.18
N TYR A 268 6.00 -1.03 -3.26
CA TYR A 268 4.59 -1.37 -3.50
C TYR A 268 4.30 -1.70 -4.98
N LEU A 269 5.00 -1.03 -5.90
CA LEU A 269 4.75 -1.12 -7.35
C LEU A 269 5.00 -2.51 -7.96
N PRO A 270 6.04 -3.28 -7.56
CA PRO A 270 6.23 -4.64 -8.02
C PRO A 270 4.98 -5.53 -8.00
N TYR A 271 4.14 -5.40 -6.97
CA TYR A 271 2.98 -6.26 -6.82
C TYR A 271 1.91 -6.00 -7.89
N VAL A 272 1.54 -4.73 -8.11
CA VAL A 272 0.55 -4.37 -9.14
C VAL A 272 1.05 -4.68 -10.55
N LEU A 273 2.36 -4.49 -10.80
CA LEU A 273 2.97 -4.82 -12.09
C LEU A 273 2.93 -6.33 -12.35
N TYR A 274 3.23 -7.14 -11.33
CA TYR A 274 3.10 -8.59 -11.42
C TYR A 274 1.66 -9.03 -11.71
N GLN A 275 0.69 -8.51 -10.95
CA GLN A 275 -0.73 -8.79 -11.19
C GLN A 275 -1.15 -8.42 -12.63
N THR A 276 -0.68 -7.28 -13.12
CA THR A 276 -0.94 -6.83 -14.49
C THR A 276 -0.34 -7.78 -15.52
N VAL A 277 0.91 -8.22 -15.35
CA VAL A 277 1.54 -9.20 -16.27
C VAL A 277 0.76 -10.51 -16.31
N VAL A 278 0.27 -10.99 -15.16
CA VAL A 278 -0.55 -12.21 -15.10
C VAL A 278 -1.85 -12.04 -15.89
N VAL A 279 -2.54 -10.91 -15.71
CA VAL A 279 -3.78 -10.57 -16.43
C VAL A 279 -3.52 -10.44 -17.94
N GLN A 280 -2.52 -9.66 -18.34
CA GLN A 280 -2.16 -9.42 -19.74
C GLN A 280 -1.81 -10.73 -20.47
N ASN A 281 -1.04 -11.61 -19.84
CA ASN A 281 -0.75 -12.93 -20.39
C ASN A 281 -1.99 -13.83 -20.52
N ARG A 282 -2.92 -13.76 -19.56
CA ARG A 282 -4.19 -14.49 -19.64
C ARG A 282 -5.04 -13.99 -20.81
N LEU A 283 -5.16 -12.67 -20.98
CA LEU A 283 -5.89 -12.05 -22.08
C LEU A 283 -5.26 -12.35 -23.44
N TRP A 284 -3.92 -12.35 -23.53
CA TRP A 284 -3.22 -12.79 -24.74
C TRP A 284 -3.59 -14.23 -25.11
N LYS A 285 -3.57 -15.17 -24.14
CA LYS A 285 -3.95 -16.57 -24.41
C LYS A 285 -5.41 -16.73 -24.85
N GLN A 286 -6.32 -15.89 -24.36
CA GLN A 286 -7.75 -15.97 -24.67
C GLN A 286 -8.11 -15.30 -26.01
N LYS A 287 -7.58 -14.10 -26.27
CA LYS A 287 -7.91 -13.26 -27.43
C LYS A 287 -6.93 -13.41 -28.59
N ASN A 288 -5.76 -14.01 -28.36
CA ASN A 288 -4.66 -14.17 -29.31
C ASN A 288 -4.16 -12.85 -29.94
N ASP A 289 -4.28 -11.73 -29.21
CA ASP A 289 -3.83 -10.42 -29.65
C ASP A 289 -2.41 -10.13 -29.13
N VAL A 290 -1.52 -9.78 -30.06
CA VAL A 290 -0.09 -9.53 -29.82
C VAL A 290 0.14 -8.29 -28.94
N THR A 291 -0.79 -7.33 -28.93
CA THR A 291 -0.68 -6.11 -28.11
C THR A 291 -0.59 -6.43 -26.62
N TYR A 292 -1.39 -7.38 -26.13
CA TYR A 292 -1.36 -7.85 -24.75
C TYR A 292 -0.02 -8.51 -24.41
N LYS A 293 0.55 -9.26 -25.35
CA LYS A 293 1.89 -9.88 -25.18
C LYS A 293 2.97 -8.82 -25.06
N GLN A 294 2.98 -7.82 -25.95
CA GLN A 294 3.95 -6.72 -25.91
C GLN A 294 3.87 -5.94 -24.60
N ARG A 295 2.66 -5.61 -24.13
CA ARG A 295 2.44 -4.94 -22.84
C ARG A 295 2.99 -5.77 -21.67
N ALA A 296 2.75 -7.08 -21.66
CA ALA A 296 3.28 -7.98 -20.64
C ALA A 296 4.83 -8.02 -20.66
N GLU A 297 5.44 -8.04 -21.84
CA GLU A 297 6.91 -8.02 -22.00
C GLU A 297 7.54 -6.70 -21.52
N THR A 298 6.92 -5.57 -21.83
CA THR A 298 7.34 -4.25 -21.32
C THR A 298 7.30 -4.23 -19.80
N ILE A 299 6.20 -4.65 -19.19
CA ILE A 299 6.07 -4.65 -17.72
C ILE A 299 7.05 -5.65 -17.08
N ALA A 300 7.27 -6.82 -17.70
CA ALA A 300 8.28 -7.77 -17.23
C ALA A 300 9.70 -7.16 -17.26
N THR A 301 9.99 -6.29 -18.22
CA THR A 301 11.26 -5.54 -18.27
C THR A 301 11.37 -4.54 -17.11
N ILE A 302 10.28 -3.84 -16.77
CA ILE A 302 10.23 -2.95 -15.59
C ILE A 302 10.50 -3.75 -14.32
N LEU A 303 9.86 -4.90 -14.13
CA LEU A 303 10.08 -5.77 -12.97
C LEU A 303 11.56 -6.20 -12.83
N LYS A 304 12.26 -6.45 -13.95
CA LYS A 304 13.72 -6.70 -13.95
C LYS A 304 14.54 -5.46 -13.57
N CYS A 305 14.11 -4.26 -13.94
CA CYS A 305 14.76 -3.04 -13.42
C CYS A 305 14.57 -2.91 -11.91
N PHE A 306 13.38 -3.22 -11.40
CA PHE A 306 13.09 -3.23 -9.97
C PHE A 306 13.92 -4.29 -9.22
N SER A 307 14.28 -5.42 -9.83
CA SER A 307 15.07 -6.49 -9.18
C SER A 307 16.46 -6.05 -8.77
N LYS A 308 17.00 -5.00 -9.42
CA LYS A 308 18.27 -4.35 -9.05
C LYS A 308 18.25 -3.72 -7.65
N ARG A 309 17.07 -3.46 -7.09
CA ARG A 309 16.87 -2.93 -5.73
C ARG A 309 16.04 -3.87 -4.86
N TRP A 310 14.91 -4.31 -5.37
CA TRP A 310 13.90 -5.08 -4.66
C TRP A 310 13.87 -6.51 -5.19
N HIS A 311 14.40 -7.46 -4.43
CA HIS A 311 14.50 -8.86 -4.89
C HIS A 311 13.16 -9.61 -4.97
N VAL A 312 12.06 -8.99 -4.55
CA VAL A 312 10.69 -9.54 -4.70
C VAL A 312 10.33 -9.87 -6.15
N THR A 313 10.93 -9.20 -7.14
CA THR A 313 10.60 -9.39 -8.56
C THR A 313 11.32 -10.56 -9.23
N GLY A 314 12.16 -11.29 -8.49
CA GLY A 314 12.98 -12.39 -9.02
C GLY A 314 14.20 -11.90 -9.81
N ASN A 315 15.20 -12.78 -9.96
CA ASN A 315 16.33 -12.58 -10.88
C ASN A 315 16.01 -13.16 -12.26
#